data_AF-A0A433NNH9-F1
#
_entry.id   AF-A0A433NNH9-F1
#
_cell.length_a   1.000
_cell.length_b   1.000
_cell.length_c   1.000
_cell.angle_alpha   90.00
_cell.angle_beta   90.00
_cell.angle_gamma   90.00
#
_symmetry.space_group_name_H-M   'P 1'
#
loop_
_entity.id
_entity.type
_entity.pdbx_description
1 polymer ?
#
loop_
_entity_poly.entity_id
_entity_poly.type
_entity_poly.pdbx_seq_one_letter_code
_entity_poly.pdbx_strand_id
1 'polypeptide(L)' 'MTQTADKQSQNPISNLEYDFLTVLHNKGEAIKAYERYIQDAQEVGSQPCVELFQKLRQSDIEQAQEIRHHLQEVMQKGKM' A
#
# COMPACT_ATOMS: atom_id res chain seq x y z
N MET A 1 -11.43 35.91 -13.13
CA MET A 1 -10.51 34.93 -12.50
C MET A 1 -11.05 33.55 -12.80
N THR A 2 -10.23 32.73 -13.42
CA THR A 2 -10.64 31.59 -14.25
C THR A 2 -11.25 30.48 -13.40
N GLN A 3 -12.52 30.22 -13.67
CA GLN A 3 -13.30 29.10 -13.19
C GLN A 3 -12.70 27.81 -13.77
N THR A 4 -11.91 27.07 -12.99
CA THR A 4 -11.55 25.69 -13.34
C THR A 4 -12.74 24.81 -13.01
N ALA A 5 -13.70 24.81 -13.93
CA ALA A 5 -14.81 23.88 -13.93
C ALA A 5 -14.28 22.45 -13.88
N ASP A 6 -14.87 21.68 -12.97
CA ASP A 6 -14.82 20.23 -12.87
C ASP A 6 -14.65 19.54 -14.23
N LYS A 7 -13.46 19.00 -14.47
CA LYS A 7 -13.36 17.75 -15.23
C LYS A 7 -13.69 16.58 -14.30
N GLN A 8 -14.90 16.59 -13.73
CA GLN A 8 -15.55 15.35 -13.30
C GLN A 8 -15.93 14.60 -14.58
N SER A 9 -14.98 13.87 -15.13
CA SER A 9 -15.16 13.06 -16.33
C SER A 9 -14.75 11.62 -16.00
N GLN A 10 -15.76 10.80 -15.71
CA GLN A 10 -15.76 9.33 -15.79
C GLN A 10 -14.94 8.48 -14.80
N ASN A 11 -14.25 9.03 -13.81
CA ASN A 11 -13.58 8.17 -12.81
C ASN A 11 -14.57 7.73 -11.71
N PRO A 12 -14.75 6.41 -11.48
CA PRO A 12 -15.72 5.90 -10.51
C PRO A 12 -15.31 6.12 -9.05
N ILE A 13 -14.08 6.60 -8.81
CA ILE A 13 -13.51 6.89 -7.50
C ILE A 13 -12.81 8.25 -7.51
N SER A 14 -12.74 8.90 -6.36
CA SER A 14 -11.98 10.12 -6.12
C SER A 14 -10.47 9.87 -6.18
N ASN A 15 -9.70 10.94 -6.38
CA ASN A 15 -8.23 10.86 -6.37
C ASN A 15 -7.70 10.30 -5.05
N LEU A 16 -8.28 10.70 -3.91
CA LEU A 16 -7.85 10.23 -2.60
C LEU A 16 -8.10 8.72 -2.43
N GLU A 17 -9.23 8.20 -2.89
CA GLU A 17 -9.51 6.76 -2.90
C GLU A 17 -8.52 6.01 -3.80
N TYR A 18 -8.23 6.56 -4.99
CA TYR A 18 -7.24 5.99 -5.90
C TYR A 18 -5.84 5.95 -5.27
N ASP A 19 -5.43 7.01 -4.58
CA ASP A 19 -4.13 7.08 -3.91
C ASP A 19 -4.02 6.03 -2.81
N PHE A 20 -5.03 5.89 -1.94
CA PHE A 20 -5.05 4.86 -0.91
C PHE A 20 -5.06 3.44 -1.48
N LEU A 21 -5.84 3.18 -2.54
CA LEU A 21 -5.84 1.90 -3.24
C LEU A 21 -4.46 1.58 -3.84
N THR A 22 -3.80 2.58 -4.42
CA THR A 22 -2.47 2.44 -5.01
C THR A 22 -1.44 2.10 -3.93
N VAL A 23 -1.45 2.81 -2.79
CA VAL A 23 -0.54 2.49 -1.68
C VAL A 23 -0.80 1.09 -1.14
N LEU A 24 -2.07 0.70 -0.96
CA LEU A 24 -2.43 -0.63 -0.49
C LEU A 24 -1.98 -1.73 -1.47
N HIS A 25 -2.14 -1.52 -2.77
CA HIS A 25 -1.65 -2.42 -3.82
C HIS A 25 -0.13 -2.59 -3.75
N ASN A 26 0.61 -1.49 -3.69
CA ASN A 26 2.08 -1.52 -3.64
C ASN A 26 2.60 -2.26 -2.41
N LYS A 27 1.96 -2.06 -1.24
CA LYS A 27 2.30 -2.83 -0.03
C LYS A 27 1.98 -4.31 -0.18
N GLY A 28 0.86 -4.65 -0.79
CA GLY A 28 0.50 -6.04 -1.08
C GLY A 28 1.55 -6.74 -1.94
N GLU A 29 2.06 -6.06 -2.98
CA GLU A 29 3.13 -6.60 -3.83
C GLU A 29 4.46 -6.72 -3.08
N ALA A 30 4.81 -5.74 -2.23
CA ALA A 30 6.01 -5.82 -1.39
C ALA A 30 5.94 -7.01 -0.42
N ILE A 31 4.80 -7.21 0.26
CA ILE A 31 4.59 -8.34 1.20
C ILE A 31 4.82 -9.69 0.52
N LYS A 32 4.31 -9.87 -0.70
CA LYS A 32 4.54 -11.09 -1.50
C LYS A 32 6.01 -11.22 -1.89
N ALA A 33 6.63 -10.13 -2.34
CA ALA A 33 8.03 -10.14 -2.79
C ALA A 33 8.99 -10.51 -1.65
N TYR A 34 8.72 -10.08 -0.41
CA TYR A 34 9.53 -10.42 0.74
C TYR A 34 9.63 -11.94 0.99
N GLU A 35 8.63 -12.73 0.61
CA GLU A 35 8.71 -14.20 0.76
C GLU A 35 9.85 -14.76 -0.10
N ARG A 36 9.98 -14.27 -1.35
CA ARG A 36 11.10 -14.65 -2.21
C ARG A 36 12.42 -14.10 -1.69
N TYR A 37 12.46 -12.87 -1.22
CA TYR A 37 13.71 -12.26 -0.72
C TYR A 37 14.22 -12.92 0.56
N ILE A 38 13.31 -13.37 1.44
CA ILE A 38 13.66 -14.17 2.61
C ILE A 38 14.27 -15.51 2.16
N GLN A 39 13.67 -16.17 1.17
CA GLN A 39 14.20 -17.42 0.62
C GLN A 39 15.60 -17.21 0.01
N ASP A 40 15.79 -16.17 -0.81
CA ASP A 40 17.09 -15.84 -1.40
C ASP A 40 18.16 -15.60 -0.32
N ALA A 41 17.81 -14.87 0.75
CA ALA A 41 18.71 -14.61 1.88
C ALA A 41 19.06 -15.90 2.66
N GLN A 42 18.10 -16.82 2.81
CA GLN A 42 18.34 -18.14 3.41
C GLN A 42 19.27 -19.00 2.55
N GLU A 43 19.08 -19.01 1.22
CA GLU A 43 19.88 -19.79 0.27
C GLU A 43 21.37 -19.41 0.31
N VAL A 44 21.68 -18.13 0.56
CA VAL A 44 23.07 -17.64 0.68
C VAL A 44 23.58 -17.58 2.13
N GLY A 45 22.79 -18.04 3.10
CA GLY A 45 23.16 -18.07 4.52
C GLY A 45 23.26 -16.70 5.19
N SER A 46 22.61 -15.66 4.65
CA SER A 46 22.66 -14.31 5.20
C SER A 46 21.55 -14.08 6.24
N GLN A 47 21.81 -14.52 7.48
CA GLN A 47 20.88 -14.33 8.60
C GLN A 47 20.47 -12.86 8.84
N PRO A 48 21.37 -11.86 8.76
CA PRO A 48 20.97 -10.45 8.92
C PRO A 48 19.98 -9.98 7.85
N CYS A 49 20.08 -10.49 6.62
CA CYS A 49 19.14 -10.17 5.55
C CYS A 49 17.78 -10.84 5.78
N VAL A 50 17.75 -12.09 6.26
CA VAL A 50 16.51 -12.79 6.65
C VAL A 50 15.74 -11.97 7.68
N GLU A 51 16.42 -11.54 8.75
CA GLU A 51 15.81 -10.76 9.83
C GLU A 51 15.30 -9.40 9.34
N LEU A 52 16.08 -8.72 8.50
CA LEU A 52 15.65 -7.45 7.91
C LEU A 52 14.39 -7.62 7.05
N PHE A 53 14.36 -8.60 6.13
CA PHE A 53 13.20 -8.80 5.27
C PHE A 53 11.97 -9.26 6.04
N GLN A 54 12.12 -10.08 7.09
CA GLN A 54 11.02 -10.44 7.99
C GLN A 54 10.46 -9.20 8.71
N LYS A 55 11.33 -8.33 9.22
CA LYS A 55 10.92 -7.08 9.87
C LYS A 55 10.19 -6.14 8.90
N LEU A 56 10.71 -5.98 7.68
CA LEU A 56 10.08 -5.16 6.64
C LEU A 56 8.69 -5.70 6.27
N ARG A 57 8.58 -7.02 6.07
CA ARG A 57 7.30 -7.68 5.78
C ARG A 57 6.27 -7.44 6.88
N GLN A 58 6.67 -7.59 8.14
CA GLN A 58 5.77 -7.36 9.27
C GLN A 58 5.32 -5.90 9.35
N SER A 59 6.24 -4.95 9.16
CA SER A 59 5.91 -3.52 9.15
C SER A 59 4.95 -3.16 8.01
N ASP A 60 5.12 -3.73 6.81
CA ASP A 60 4.21 -3.47 5.69
C ASP A 60 2.83 -4.09 5.90
N ILE A 61 2.73 -5.24 6.58
CA ILE A 61 1.44 -5.83 6.97
C ILE A 61 0.68 -4.89 7.91
N GLU A 62 1.34 -4.38 8.95
CA GLU A 62 0.74 -3.45 9.91
C GLU A 62 0.27 -2.17 9.23
N GLN A 63 1.13 -1.58 8.40
CA GLN A 63 0.79 -0.37 7.64
C GLN A 63 -0.33 -0.62 6.62
N ALA A 64 -0.36 -1.77 5.95
CA ALA A 64 -1.44 -2.12 5.03
C ALA A 64 -2.79 -2.27 5.75
N GLN A 65 -2.80 -2.77 7.00
CA GLN A 65 -4.00 -2.82 7.82
C GLN A 65 -4.52 -1.44 8.20
N GLU A 66 -3.63 -0.52 8.59
CA GLU A 66 -3.94 0.88 8.89
C GLU A 66 -4.49 1.60 7.65
N ILE A 67 -3.81 1.47 6.50
CA ILE A 67 -4.24 2.04 5.22
C ILE A 67 -5.61 1.51 4.82
N ARG A 68 -5.86 0.22 4.98
CA ARG A 68 -7.16 -0.38 4.67
C ARG A 68 -8.26 0.22 5.55
N HIS A 69 -7.98 0.48 6.83
CA HIS A 69 -8.94 1.14 7.72
C HIS A 69 -9.25 2.55 7.23
N HIS A 70 -8.25 3.37 6.93
CA HIS A 70 -8.48 4.73 6.42
C HIS A 70 -9.17 4.75 5.06
N LEU A 71 -8.85 3.82 4.16
CA LEU A 71 -9.57 3.69 2.89
C LEU A 71 -11.06 3.43 3.12
N GLN A 72 -11.43 2.58 4.08
CA GLN A 72 -12.85 2.35 4.42
C GLN A 72 -13.52 3.64 4.90
N GLU A 73 -12.84 4.45 5.72
CA GLU A 73 -13.39 5.72 6.17
C GLU A 73 -13.57 6.73 5.02
N VAL A 74 -12.57 6.82 4.13
CA VAL A 74 -12.63 7.69 2.95
C VAL A 74 -13.79 7.29 2.02
N MET A 75 -13.94 5.99 1.75
CA MET A 75 -15.03 5.47 0.90
C MET A 75 -16.42 5.66 1.53
N GLN A 76 -16.53 5.64 2.86
CA GLN A 76 -17.80 5.85 3.56
C GLN A 76 -18.19 7.33 3.66
N LYS A 77 -17.21 8.20 3.95
CA LYS A 77 -17.45 9.61 4.27
C LYS A 77 -17.30 10.53 3.04
N GLY A 78 -16.74 10.05 1.94
CA GLY A 78 -16.59 10.78 0.68
C GLY A 78 -15.62 11.97 0.71
N LYS A 79 -15.07 12.29 1.89
CA LYS A 79 -14.03 13.26 2.26
C LYS A 79 -14.00 13.27 3.79
N MET A 80 -12.89 12.94 4.43
CA MET A 80 -12.61 13.56 5.73
C MET A 80 -11.92 14.89 5.47
#